data_AF-A0A166QFM9-F1
#
_entry.id   AF-A0A166QFM9-F1
#
_cell.length_a   1.000
_cell.length_b   1.000
_cell.length_c   1.000
_cell.angle_alpha   90.00
_cell.angle_beta   90.00
_cell.angle_gamma   90.00
#
_symmetry.space_group_name_H-M   'P 1'
#
loop_
_entity.id
_entity.type
_entity.pdbx_description
1 polymer ?
#
loop_
_entity_poly.entity_id
_entity_poly.type
_entity_poly.pdbx_seq_one_letter_code
_entity_poly.pdbx_strand_id
1 'polypeptide(L)'
;MTSDPPQEILIVGLGAVGTIYGYILKNGGRVRVTIVARSNHAIVQANGIHIKSVKYGDIPGWKPHRLCSSIAEAADRAYAYVIVTTKAIPDVIRTPQLLD
;
A
#
# COMPACT_ATOMS: atom_id res chain seq x y z
N MET A 1 -17.42 -24.12 -7.37
CA MET A 1 -16.64 -23.07 -8.06
C MET A 1 -15.54 -22.64 -7.11
N THR A 2 -14.31 -23.13 -7.30
CA THR A 2 -13.16 -22.66 -6.51
C THR A 2 -12.78 -21.30 -7.05
N SER A 3 -12.97 -20.24 -6.27
CA SER A 3 -12.48 -18.91 -6.62
C SER A 3 -10.95 -18.97 -6.76
N ASP A 4 -10.41 -18.39 -7.83
CA ASP A 4 -8.96 -18.24 -7.98
C ASP A 4 -8.34 -17.59 -6.74
N PRO A 5 -7.11 -17.97 -6.36
CA PRO A 5 -6.44 -17.35 -5.23
C PRO A 5 -6.31 -15.83 -5.45
N PRO A 6 -6.42 -15.01 -4.39
CA PRO A 6 -6.37 -13.56 -4.52
C PRO A 6 -5.00 -13.11 -5.05
N GLN A 7 -5.00 -12.17 -5.99
CA GLN A 7 -3.76 -11.68 -6.60
C GLN A 7 -2.97 -10.78 -5.63
N GLU A 8 -1.64 -10.93 -5.60
CA GLU A 8 -0.75 -10.07 -4.81
C GLU A 8 -0.50 -8.75 -5.54
N ILE A 9 -0.75 -7.62 -4.86
CA ILE A 9 -0.43 -6.28 -5.34
C ILE A 9 0.48 -5.58 -4.33
N LEU A 10 1.55 -4.96 -4.82
CA LEU A 10 2.44 -4.10 -4.05
C LEU A 10 2.12 -2.63 -4.32
N ILE A 11 1.98 -1.84 -3.27
CA ILE A 11 1.96 -0.37 -3.34
C ILE A 11 3.22 0.17 -2.69
N VAL A 12 4.00 0.96 -3.42
CA VAL A 12 5.18 1.65 -2.90
C VAL A 12 4.79 3.09 -2.54
N GLY A 13 4.69 3.37 -1.25
CA GLY A 13 4.38 4.69 -0.71
C GLY A 13 3.01 4.78 -0.04
N LEU A 14 3.01 4.92 1.28
CA LEU A 14 1.80 5.05 2.09
C LEU A 14 1.45 6.52 2.40
N GLY A 15 1.21 7.28 1.33
CA GLY A 15 0.60 8.62 1.38
C GLY A 15 -0.90 8.58 1.06
N ALA A 16 -1.56 9.74 0.90
CA ALA A 16 -2.99 9.80 0.63
C ALA A 16 -3.42 8.96 -0.59
N VAL A 17 -2.67 9.02 -1.70
CA VAL A 17 -2.95 8.25 -2.92
C VAL A 17 -2.84 6.74 -2.64
N GLY A 18 -1.72 6.28 -2.09
CA GLY A 18 -1.51 4.87 -1.77
C GLY A 18 -2.53 4.33 -0.77
N THR A 19 -2.92 5.13 0.23
CA THR A 19 -3.96 4.78 1.20
C THR A 19 -5.32 4.56 0.54
N ILE A 20 -5.79 5.50 -0.29
CA ILE A 20 -7.13 5.40 -0.88
C ILE A 20 -7.20 4.28 -1.92
N TYR A 21 -6.19 4.15 -2.80
CA TYR A 21 -6.16 3.03 -3.75
C TYR A 21 -5.97 1.68 -3.05
N GLY A 22 -5.17 1.62 -1.98
CA GLY A 22 -5.07 0.43 -1.14
C GLY A 22 -6.39 0.05 -0.48
N TYR A 23 -7.14 1.05 0.01
CA TYR A 23 -8.49 0.84 0.57
C TYR A 23 -9.46 0.30 -0.48
N ILE A 24 -9.52 0.92 -1.66
CA ILE A 24 -10.40 0.49 -2.76
C ILE A 24 -10.08 -0.95 -3.19
N LEU A 25 -8.78 -1.25 -3.41
CA LEU A 25 -8.32 -2.57 -3.85
C LEU A 25 -8.65 -3.64 -2.80
N LYS A 26 -8.36 -3.37 -1.52
CA LYS A 26 -8.68 -4.28 -0.41
C LYS A 26 -10.18 -4.55 -0.33
N ASN A 27 -11.02 -3.52 -0.47
CA ASN A 27 -12.47 -3.65 -0.39
C ASN A 27 -13.08 -4.43 -1.58
N GLY A 28 -12.35 -4.54 -2.70
CA GLY A 28 -12.78 -5.32 -3.86
C GLY A 28 -12.74 -6.84 -3.66
N GLY A 29 -12.08 -7.34 -2.61
CA GLY A 29 -12.11 -8.76 -2.21
C GLY A 29 -11.38 -9.74 -3.13
N ARG A 30 -10.71 -9.28 -4.19
CA ARG A 30 -10.02 -10.12 -5.19
C ARG A 30 -8.49 -10.10 -5.09
N VAL A 31 -7.95 -9.22 -4.24
CA VAL A 31 -6.50 -8.95 -4.18
C VAL A 31 -6.01 -8.85 -2.75
N ARG A 32 -4.77 -9.27 -2.51
CA ARG A 32 -4.03 -9.03 -1.28
C ARG A 32 -3.08 -7.86 -1.51
N VAL A 33 -3.31 -6.81 -0.74
CA VAL A 33 -2.58 -5.54 -0.81
C VAL A 33 -1.45 -5.54 0.21
N THR A 34 -0.21 -5.50 -0.29
CA THR A 34 0.99 -5.17 0.48
C THR A 34 1.35 -3.70 0.25
N ILE A 35 1.69 -2.95 1.30
CA ILE A 35 2.15 -1.56 1.15
C ILE A 35 3.49 -1.36 1.85
N VAL A 36 4.41 -0.69 1.17
CA VAL A 36 5.67 -0.22 1.76
C VAL A 36 5.48 1.18 2.35
N ALA A 37 5.69 1.27 3.66
CA ALA A 37 5.66 2.50 4.45
C ALA A 37 7.05 2.71 5.06
N ARG A 38 7.74 3.80 4.68
CA ARG A 38 9.09 4.08 5.22
C ARG A 38 9.01 4.90 6.51
N SER A 39 8.50 6.12 6.42
CA SER A 39 8.51 7.07 7.54
C SER A 39 7.40 6.84 8.57
N ASN A 40 6.29 6.21 8.20
CA ASN A 40 5.11 6.05 9.05
C ASN A 40 4.78 4.59 9.40
N HIS A 41 5.70 3.65 9.14
CA HIS A 41 5.48 2.22 9.37
C HIS A 41 4.98 1.92 10.78
N ALA A 42 5.72 2.31 11.81
CA ALA A 42 5.41 1.98 13.20
C ALA A 42 4.04 2.54 13.63
N ILE A 43 3.74 3.78 13.25
CA ILE A 43 2.48 4.45 13.58
C ILE A 43 1.29 3.73 12.94
N VAL A 44 1.41 3.38 11.65
CA VAL A 44 0.35 2.66 10.93
C VAL A 44 0.22 1.23 11.41
N GLN A 45 1.34 0.57 11.74
CA GLN A 45 1.32 -0.78 12.29
C GLN A 45 0.56 -0.83 13.61
N ALA A 46 0.75 0.17 14.48
CA ALA A 46 0.02 0.28 15.74
C ALA A 46 -1.45 0.67 15.50
N ASN A 47 -1.67 1.84 14.89
CA ASN A 47 -2.95 2.54 14.93
C ASN A 47 -3.79 2.41 13.65
N GLY A 48 -3.21 1.95 12.56
CA GLY A 48 -3.81 2.03 11.23
C GLY A 48 -3.91 3.47 10.73
N ILE A 49 -4.75 3.68 9.71
CA ILE A 49 -4.98 4.98 9.08
C ILE A 49 -6.43 5.36 9.25
N HIS A 50 -6.67 6.59 9.70
CA HIS A 50 -8.01 7.16 9.75
C HIS A 50 -8.34 7.78 8.39
N ILE A 51 -9.24 7.15 7.64
CA ILE A 51 -9.73 7.67 6.37
C ILE A 51 -11.03 8.44 6.63
N LYS A 52 -10.99 9.76 6.49
CA LYS A 52 -12.18 10.62 6.49
C LYS A 52 -12.50 11.02 5.07
N SER A 53 -13.61 10.53 4.53
CA SER A 53 -14.00 10.76 3.14
C SER A 53 -15.49 10.99 3.03
N VAL A 54 -15.89 12.01 2.26
CA VAL A 54 -17.32 12.20 1.89
C VAL A 54 -17.84 11.00 1.09
N LYS A 55 -16.98 10.37 0.27
CA LYS A 55 -17.35 9.26 -0.60
C LYS A 55 -17.37 7.91 0.13
N TYR A 56 -16.37 7.66 0.98
CA TYR A 56 -16.17 6.35 1.62
C TYR A 56 -16.57 6.33 3.11
N GLY A 57 -16.99 7.47 3.66
CA GLY A 57 -17.34 7.61 5.06
C GLY A 57 -16.14 7.85 5.98
N ASP A 58 -16.37 7.62 7.26
CA ASP A 58 -15.35 7.68 8.32
C ASP A 58 -14.89 6.25 8.65
N ILE A 59 -13.61 5.97 8.42
CA ILE A 59 -13.00 4.64 8.56
C ILE A 59 -11.78 4.76 9.48
N PRO A 60 -11.95 4.54 10.79
CA PRO A 60 -10.84 4.57 11.72
C PRO A 60 -9.99 3.30 11.59
N GLY A 61 -8.66 3.45 11.74
CA GLY A 61 -7.75 2.33 11.91
C GLY A 61 -7.60 1.37 10.72
N TRP A 62 -7.83 1.83 9.49
CA TRP A 62 -7.65 1.01 8.29
C TRP A 62 -6.20 0.55 8.14
N LYS A 63 -6.01 -0.71 7.78
CA LYS A 63 -4.70 -1.32 7.48
C LYS A 63 -4.74 -2.11 6.17
N PRO A 64 -3.64 -2.18 5.41
CA PRO A 64 -3.52 -3.12 4.29
C PRO A 64 -3.51 -4.58 4.78
N HIS A 65 -3.40 -5.55 3.87
CA HIS A 65 -3.25 -6.96 4.28
C HIS A 65 -1.86 -7.22 4.86
N ARG A 66 -0.85 -6.55 4.30
CA ARG A 66 0.52 -6.58 4.77
C ARG A 66 1.12 -5.17 4.70
N LEU A 67 1.85 -4.81 5.74
CA LEU A 67 2.62 -3.58 5.82
C LEU A 67 4.10 -3.97 5.88
N CYS A 68 4.93 -3.31 5.08
CA CYS A 68 6.37 -3.52 5.04
C CYS A 68 7.10 -2.20 5.30
N SER A 69 8.22 -2.28 6.00
CA SER A 69 9.06 -1.14 6.33
C SER A 69 10.01 -0.74 5.20
N SER A 70 10.31 -1.68 4.30
CA SER A 70 11.23 -1.51 3.17
C SER A 70 10.79 -2.29 1.94
N ILE A 71 11.36 -1.97 0.79
CA ILE A 71 11.14 -2.71 -0.46
C ILE A 71 11.77 -4.10 -0.37
N ALA A 72 12.97 -4.23 0.19
CA ALA A 72 13.62 -5.51 0.41
C ALA A 72 12.74 -6.49 1.21
N GLU A 73 12.03 -6.00 2.23
CA GLU A 73 11.09 -6.81 2.99
C GLU A 73 9.87 -7.24 2.14
N ALA A 74 9.39 -6.37 1.25
CA ALA A 74 8.28 -6.68 0.34
C ALA A 74 8.71 -7.58 -0.83
N ALA A 75 9.98 -7.58 -1.22
CA ALA A 75 10.53 -8.36 -2.32
C ALA A 75 10.71 -9.86 -2.00
N ASP A 76 10.07 -10.36 -0.95
CA ASP A 76 10.03 -11.79 -0.57
C ASP A 76 9.13 -12.65 -1.49
N ARG A 77 8.38 -12.01 -2.40
CA ARG A 77 7.41 -12.65 -3.29
C ARG A 77 7.25 -11.91 -4.62
N ALA A 78 6.66 -12.60 -5.59
CA ALA A 78 6.21 -11.97 -6.83
C ALA A 78 4.88 -11.22 -6.63
N TYR A 79 4.73 -10.10 -7.33
CA TYR A 79 3.49 -9.33 -7.39
C TYR A 79 2.95 -9.30 -8.82
N ALA A 80 1.64 -9.41 -8.97
CA ALA A 80 1.00 -9.23 -10.27
C ALA A 80 1.13 -7.78 -10.77
N TYR A 81 1.09 -6.83 -9.83
CA TYR A 81 1.26 -5.41 -10.10
C TYR A 81 2.06 -4.73 -8.98
N VAL A 82 2.89 -3.76 -9.39
CA VAL A 82 3.54 -2.80 -8.49
C VAL A 82 3.04 -1.41 -8.81
N ILE A 83 2.45 -0.73 -7.83
CA ILE A 83 1.88 0.61 -7.97
C ILE A 83 2.73 1.58 -7.16
N VAL A 84 3.40 2.52 -7.83
CA VAL A 84 4.24 3.52 -7.16
C VAL A 84 3.42 4.78 -6.91
N THR A 85 3.23 5.12 -5.65
CA THR A 85 2.39 6.26 -5.21
C THR A 85 3.18 7.26 -4.35
N THR A 86 4.50 7.25 -4.45
CA THR A 86 5.35 8.32 -3.91
C THR A 86 5.26 9.57 -4.77
N LYS A 87 5.63 10.73 -4.22
CA LYS A 87 5.76 11.96 -5.01
C LYS A 87 6.92 11.79 -5.99
N ALA A 88 6.69 12.07 -7.27
CA ALA A 88 7.73 12.07 -8.30
C ALA A 88 8.51 13.39 -8.24
N ILE A 89 9.58 13.41 -7.45
CA ILE A 89 10.44 14.58 -7.25
C ILE A 89 11.89 14.17 -7.53
N PRO A 90 12.33 14.17 -8.80
CA PRO A 90 13.62 13.62 -9.21
C PRO A 90 14.84 14.34 -8.60
N ASP A 91 14.67 15.61 -8.21
CA ASP A 91 15.70 16.40 -7.52
C ASP A 91 15.95 15.93 -6.08
N VAL A 92 14.99 15.22 -5.48
CA VAL A 92 15.10 14.64 -4.13
C VAL A 92 15.46 13.16 -4.21
N ILE A 93 14.73 12.39 -5.01
CA ILE A 93 15.00 10.97 -5.22
C ILE A 93 14.44 10.54 -6.58
N ARG A 94 15.27 9.85 -7.37
CA ARG A 94 14.82 9.30 -8.66
C ARG A 94 14.07 7.99 -8.42
N THR A 95 13.10 7.68 -9.28
CA THR A 95 12.29 6.46 -9.15
C THR A 95 13.11 5.16 -9.16
N PRO A 96 14.18 4.99 -9.97
CA PRO A 96 15.03 3.80 -9.86
C PRO A 96 15.65 3.65 -8.47
N GLN A 97 16.29 4.72 -7.97
CA GLN A 97 16.85 4.76 -6.61
C GLN A 97 15.83 4.54 -5.49
N LEU A 98 14.57 4.90 -5.73
CA LEU A 98 13.48 4.61 -4.80
C LEU A 98 13.14 3.12 -4.76
N LEU A 99 13.28 2.41 -5.88
CA LEU A 99 12.88 1.01 -6.08
C LEU A 99 14.04 0.01 -5.92
N ASP A 100 15.27 0.50 -5.85
CA ASP A 100 16.47 -0.26 -5.46
C ASP A 100 16.39 -0.71 -3.98
#